data_AF-A0A672QDE7-F1
#
_entry.id   AF-A0A672QDE7-F1
#
_cell.length_a   1.000
_cell.length_b   1.000
_cell.length_c   1.000
_cell.angle_alpha   90.00
_cell.angle_beta   90.00
_cell.angle_gamma   90.00
#
_symmetry.space_group_name_H-M   'P 1'
#
loop_
_entity.id
_entity.type
_entity.pdbx_description
1 polymer ?
#
loop_
_entity_poly.entity_id
_entity_poly.type
_entity_poly.pdbx_seq_one_letter_code
_entity_poly.pdbx_strand_id
1 'polypeptide(L)'
;MTTKKTNCVIKNKEKIAEQNNGFIFYLLHFCCFDCFMFCNLFAEKPVISCLMRHVKPLNVTPTYCKTRTLQCTVCDKYKKTLVQSNKLTNEDLHLKAVTLSAETIQYKVRFSMSTYVSSAPQNNGQPVCLGISNSNLYIACTQSGGSSPVLLLKEVSGPLNTIKAGDPNGYDSLLFFKKETGTAYNTFESVKYPGWFITTAFDDWKRVEMYQVPTDRTANFTLEDQQVILS
;
A
#
# COMPACT_ATOMS: atom_id res chain seq x y z
N MET A 1 -31.11 9.87 -6.38
CA MET A 1 -30.08 8.81 -6.43
C MET A 1 -30.57 7.62 -5.60
N THR A 2 -30.61 6.46 -6.23
CA THR A 2 -31.32 5.25 -5.82
C THR A 2 -30.65 4.57 -4.63
N THR A 3 -31.35 4.44 -3.50
CA THR A 3 -30.90 3.67 -2.33
C THR A 3 -31.04 2.17 -2.59
N LYS A 4 -29.92 1.44 -2.71
CA LYS A 4 -29.93 -0.02 -2.67
C LYS A 4 -30.17 -0.48 -1.23
N LYS A 5 -31.33 -1.09 -0.98
CA LYS A 5 -31.59 -1.88 0.23
C LYS A 5 -30.86 -3.22 0.09
N THR A 6 -29.80 -3.42 0.86
CA THR A 6 -29.20 -4.74 1.01
C THR A 6 -29.85 -5.41 2.22
N ASN A 7 -30.58 -6.51 2.00
CA ASN A 7 -31.19 -7.28 3.08
C ASN A 7 -30.09 -8.10 3.77
N CYS A 8 -29.69 -7.71 4.98
CA CYS A 8 -28.82 -8.53 5.83
C CYS A 8 -29.67 -9.53 6.64
N VAL A 9 -29.35 -10.83 6.51
CA VAL A 9 -29.93 -11.90 7.32
C VAL A 9 -29.14 -12.03 8.62
N ILE A 10 -29.80 -11.84 9.77
CA ILE A 10 -29.21 -12.01 11.10
C ILE A 10 -29.05 -13.51 11.36
N LYS A 11 -27.82 -14.00 11.57
CA LYS A 11 -27.56 -15.43 11.81
C LYS A 11 -27.51 -15.81 13.29
N ASN A 12 -27.02 -14.95 14.17
CA ASN A 12 -26.91 -15.23 15.61
C ASN A 12 -27.16 -13.96 16.44
N LYS A 13 -27.77 -14.14 17.62
CA LYS A 13 -27.96 -13.11 18.65
C LYS A 13 -27.31 -13.59 19.95
N GLU A 14 -26.29 -12.88 20.42
CA GLU A 14 -25.77 -13.06 21.78
C GLU A 14 -26.19 -11.87 22.65
N LYS A 15 -26.84 -12.13 23.79
CA LYS A 15 -27.21 -11.10 24.76
C LYS A 15 -25.96 -10.73 25.55
N ILE A 16 -25.54 -9.46 25.47
CA ILE A 16 -24.27 -9.00 26.09
C ILE A 16 -24.51 -8.28 27.42
N ALA A 17 -25.61 -7.52 27.52
CA ALA A 17 -25.93 -6.77 28.72
C ALA A 17 -27.42 -6.38 28.77
N GLU A 18 -27.95 -6.29 29.97
CA GLU A 18 -29.26 -5.74 30.28
C GLU A 18 -29.08 -4.58 31.26
N GLN A 19 -29.56 -3.40 30.92
CA GLN A 19 -29.52 -2.23 31.81
C GLN A 19 -30.90 -1.92 32.36
N ASN A 20 -30.94 -1.34 33.56
CA ASN A 20 -32.12 -1.09 34.42
C ASN A 20 -33.20 -0.13 33.85
N ASN A 21 -33.24 0.10 32.54
CA ASN A 21 -34.27 0.88 31.84
C ASN A 21 -34.86 0.13 30.63
N GLY A 22 -34.84 -1.20 30.63
CA GLY A 22 -35.44 -2.04 29.57
C GLY A 22 -34.64 -2.09 28.26
N PHE A 23 -33.41 -1.58 28.26
CA PHE A 23 -32.51 -1.70 27.12
C PHE A 23 -31.72 -3.01 27.17
N ILE A 24 -31.95 -3.86 26.18
CA ILE A 24 -31.19 -5.09 25.98
C ILE A 24 -30.22 -4.88 24.82
N PHE A 25 -28.93 -5.05 25.10
CA PHE A 25 -27.87 -4.99 24.09
C PHE A 25 -27.60 -6.40 23.56
N TYR A 26 -27.64 -6.56 22.24
CA TYR A 26 -27.27 -7.79 21.54
C TYR A 26 -26.04 -7.56 20.67
N LEU A 27 -25.08 -8.49 20.70
CA LEU A 27 -24.01 -8.53 19.71
C LEU A 27 -24.59 -9.23 18.48
N LEU A 28 -24.72 -8.48 17.38
CA LEU A 28 -25.16 -9.03 16.11
C LEU A 28 -23.93 -9.19 15.22
N HIS A 29 -23.49 -10.43 15.04
CA HIS A 29 -22.39 -10.74 14.12
C HIS A 29 -22.91 -10.66 12.68
N PHE A 30 -22.76 -9.49 12.05
CA PHE A 30 -23.07 -9.32 10.64
C PHE A 30 -21.88 -9.83 9.81
N CYS A 31 -22.16 -10.75 8.90
CA CYS A 31 -21.15 -11.26 7.96
C CYS A 31 -20.96 -10.22 6.83
N CYS A 32 -20.28 -9.13 7.15
CA CYS A 32 -19.73 -8.21 6.16
C CYS A 32 -18.32 -7.87 6.65
N PHE A 33 -17.31 -8.31 5.90
CA PHE A 33 -15.92 -7.95 6.14
C PHE A 33 -15.85 -6.43 6.32
N ASP A 34 -15.32 -5.98 7.47
CA ASP A 34 -14.97 -4.60 7.82
C ASP A 34 -16.03 -3.65 8.43
N CYS A 35 -16.98 -4.12 9.26
CA CYS A 35 -17.76 -3.20 10.10
C CYS A 35 -18.15 -3.76 11.49
N PHE A 36 -17.57 -3.21 12.57
CA PHE A 36 -18.15 -3.31 13.90
C PHE A 36 -19.37 -2.40 13.99
N MET A 37 -20.57 -3.00 14.07
CA MET A 37 -21.84 -2.29 14.14
C MET A 37 -22.46 -2.46 15.53
N PHE A 38 -22.68 -1.35 16.25
CA PHE A 38 -23.53 -1.35 17.45
C PHE A 38 -24.97 -1.00 17.04
N CYS A 39 -25.91 -1.94 17.22
CA CYS A 39 -27.34 -1.68 17.02
C CYS A 39 -28.06 -1.52 18.36
N ASN A 40 -28.74 -0.39 18.57
CA ASN A 40 -29.72 -0.24 19.66
C ASN A 40 -31.07 -0.79 19.16
N LEU A 41 -31.63 -1.81 19.82
CA LEU A 41 -33.00 -2.25 19.59
C LEU A 41 -33.93 -1.48 20.55
N PHE A 42 -34.86 -0.68 20.03
CA PHE A 42 -36.04 -0.26 20.78
C PHE A 42 -37.07 -1.39 20.73
N ALA A 43 -37.58 -1.78 21.89
CA ALA A 43 -38.72 -2.67 21.97
C ALA A 43 -39.95 -1.96 21.36
N GLU A 44 -40.71 -2.74 20.59
CA GLU A 44 -41.96 -2.37 19.91
C GLU A 44 -41.81 -1.67 18.53
N LYS A 45 -41.95 -2.52 17.49
CA LYS A 45 -41.97 -2.28 16.03
C LYS A 45 -40.59 -2.32 15.35
N PRO A 46 -40.33 -3.30 14.45
CA PRO A 46 -39.02 -3.49 13.84
C PRO A 46 -38.82 -2.52 12.68
N VAL A 47 -38.63 -1.24 12.99
CA VAL A 47 -38.07 -0.30 12.02
C VAL A 47 -36.58 -0.22 12.32
N ILE A 48 -35.80 -1.11 11.70
CA ILE A 48 -34.34 -0.97 11.67
C ILE A 48 -34.05 0.26 10.79
N SER A 49 -34.12 1.45 11.36
CA SER A 49 -33.46 2.61 10.78
C SER A 49 -31.98 2.46 11.11
N CYS A 50 -31.26 1.77 10.22
CA CYS A 50 -29.80 1.86 10.20
C CYS A 50 -29.47 3.28 9.78
N LEU A 51 -29.49 4.24 10.72
CA LEU A 51 -28.77 5.48 10.51
C LEU A 51 -27.31 5.07 10.46
N MET A 52 -26.81 4.88 9.23
CA MET A 52 -25.40 4.99 8.94
C MET A 52 -25.05 6.42 9.36
N ARG A 53 -24.68 6.61 10.63
CA ARG A 53 -23.82 7.73 10.96
C ARG A 53 -22.54 7.41 10.22
N HIS A 54 -22.43 7.95 9.01
CA HIS A 54 -21.15 8.33 8.46
C HIS A 54 -20.54 9.26 9.51
N VAL A 55 -19.90 8.68 10.52
CA VAL A 55 -18.86 9.37 11.24
C VAL A 55 -17.88 9.66 10.13
N LYS A 56 -17.87 10.90 9.64
CA LYS A 56 -16.74 11.38 8.82
C LYS A 56 -15.52 10.96 9.63
N PRO A 57 -14.62 10.12 9.09
CA PRO A 57 -13.43 9.78 9.83
C PRO A 57 -12.84 11.13 10.26
N LEU A 58 -12.58 11.27 11.55
CA LEU A 58 -11.81 12.39 12.05
C LEU A 58 -10.62 12.51 11.09
N ASN A 59 -10.34 13.72 10.58
CA ASN A 59 -9.32 13.98 9.57
C ASN A 59 -7.93 13.71 10.19
N VAL A 60 -7.66 12.46 10.51
CA VAL A 60 -6.44 12.00 11.18
C VAL A 60 -5.46 11.75 10.07
N THR A 61 -4.45 12.60 10.02
CA THR A 61 -3.29 12.41 9.16
C THR A 61 -2.72 11.01 9.42
N PRO A 62 -2.69 10.12 8.42
CA PRO A 62 -2.18 8.77 8.59
C PRO A 62 -0.73 8.79 9.09
N THR A 63 -0.45 7.93 10.07
CA THR A 63 0.89 7.65 10.56
C THR A 63 1.23 6.20 10.28
N TYR A 64 2.44 5.96 9.78
CA TYR A 64 2.95 4.67 9.37
C TYR A 64 4.11 4.28 10.28
N CYS A 65 3.95 3.21 11.06
CA CYS A 65 4.97 2.72 11.97
C CYS A 65 5.63 1.46 11.39
N LYS A 66 6.95 1.47 11.26
CA LYS A 66 7.73 0.36 10.71
C LYS A 66 7.61 -0.85 11.62
N THR A 67 7.43 -2.02 11.00
CA THR A 67 7.31 -3.30 11.73
C THR A 67 8.52 -4.19 11.49
N ARG A 68 8.83 -4.50 10.23
CA ARG A 68 9.98 -5.33 9.86
C ARG A 68 10.60 -4.89 8.55
N THR A 69 11.83 -5.35 8.31
CA THR A 69 12.53 -5.23 7.04
C THR A 69 12.86 -6.61 6.49
N LEU A 70 12.63 -6.82 5.20
CA LEU A 70 13.13 -7.98 4.48
C LEU A 70 14.03 -7.53 3.35
N GLN A 71 15.01 -8.35 3.00
CA GLN A 71 15.73 -8.23 1.73
C GLN A 71 15.00 -9.03 0.67
N CYS A 72 14.94 -8.50 -0.55
CA CYS A 72 14.37 -9.20 -1.70
C CYS A 72 14.95 -8.65 -3.01
N THR A 73 14.71 -9.37 -4.09
CA THR A 73 14.83 -8.87 -5.46
C THR A 73 13.43 -8.70 -6.06
N VAL A 74 13.30 -7.80 -7.02
CA VAL A 74 12.03 -7.50 -7.68
C VAL A 74 12.17 -7.83 -9.16
N CYS A 75 11.26 -8.67 -9.65
CA CYS A 75 11.18 -9.07 -11.05
C CYS A 75 9.80 -8.71 -11.59
N ASP A 76 9.71 -8.16 -12.80
CA ASP A 76 8.40 -7.93 -13.42
C ASP A 76 7.79 -9.23 -13.96
N LYS A 77 6.52 -9.17 -14.42
CA LYS A 77 5.82 -10.34 -14.97
C LYS A 77 6.52 -10.99 -16.18
N TYR A 78 7.39 -10.25 -16.86
CA TYR A 78 8.17 -10.69 -18.03
C TYR A 78 9.58 -11.18 -17.65
N LYS A 79 9.86 -11.37 -16.35
CA LYS A 79 11.16 -11.80 -15.82
C LYS A 79 12.29 -10.78 -16.00
N LYS A 80 11.95 -9.50 -16.19
CA LYS A 80 12.94 -8.42 -16.13
C LYS A 80 13.25 -8.09 -14.68
N THR A 81 14.53 -8.09 -14.35
CA THR A 81 15.05 -7.62 -13.07
C THR A 81 15.21 -6.11 -13.07
N LEU A 82 15.29 -5.50 -11.89
CA LEU A 82 15.60 -4.07 -11.76
C LEU A 82 17.11 -3.87 -11.56
N VAL A 83 17.67 -2.92 -12.31
CA VAL A 83 19.06 -2.48 -12.21
C VAL A 83 19.13 -0.97 -11.99
N GLN A 84 20.20 -0.51 -11.35
CA GLN A 84 20.44 0.92 -11.18
C GLN A 84 21.13 1.50 -12.43
N SER A 85 20.74 2.70 -12.84
CA SER A 85 21.43 3.43 -13.90
C SER A 85 22.86 3.78 -13.49
N ASN A 86 23.76 3.87 -14.47
CA ASN A 86 25.15 4.22 -14.21
C ASN A 86 25.25 5.70 -13.80
N LYS A 87 26.07 6.02 -12.78
CA LYS A 87 26.37 7.41 -12.38
C LYS A 87 27.21 8.18 -13.41
N LEU A 88 27.81 7.51 -14.40
CA LEU A 88 28.66 8.13 -15.41
C LEU A 88 27.89 8.86 -16.52
N THR A 89 26.58 8.66 -16.63
CA THR A 89 25.73 9.44 -17.53
C THR A 89 25.26 10.70 -16.82
N ASN A 90 25.17 11.84 -17.51
CA ASN A 90 24.59 13.10 -16.99
C ASN A 90 23.07 13.02 -16.70
N GLU A 91 22.51 11.82 -16.62
CA GLU A 91 21.11 11.60 -16.26
C GLU A 91 20.98 11.38 -14.75
N ASP A 92 19.85 11.80 -14.19
CA ASP A 92 19.53 11.53 -12.79
C ASP A 92 19.52 10.02 -12.50
N LEU A 93 19.99 9.64 -11.31
CA LEU A 93 20.04 8.26 -10.87
C LEU A 93 18.64 7.63 -10.83
N HIS A 94 18.45 6.52 -11.55
CA HIS A 94 17.15 5.88 -11.71
C HIS A 94 17.27 4.37 -11.82
N LEU A 95 16.11 3.70 -11.84
CA LEU A 95 16.04 2.26 -12.07
C LEU A 95 15.67 1.97 -13.53
N LYS A 96 16.24 0.90 -14.07
CA LYS A 96 15.88 0.33 -15.38
C LYS A 96 15.42 -1.11 -15.18
N ALA A 97 14.53 -1.59 -16.05
CA ALA A 97 14.10 -2.98 -16.08
C ALA A 97 14.77 -3.71 -17.25
N VAL A 98 15.40 -4.86 -16.98
CA VAL A 98 16.13 -5.64 -17.99
C VAL A 98 16.15 -7.13 -17.67
N THR A 99 16.10 -7.94 -18.72
CA THR A 99 16.44 -9.38 -18.66
C THR A 99 17.96 -9.55 -18.60
N LEU A 100 18.51 -9.93 -17.44
CA LEU A 100 19.96 -10.08 -17.26
C LEU A 100 20.45 -11.43 -17.79
N SER A 101 21.62 -11.41 -18.41
CA SER A 101 22.42 -12.59 -18.70
C SER A 101 23.23 -13.02 -17.46
N ALA A 102 23.82 -14.23 -17.49
CA ALA A 102 24.67 -14.72 -16.41
C ALA A 102 25.85 -13.77 -16.09
N GLU A 103 26.39 -13.09 -17.10
CA GLU A 103 27.50 -12.13 -16.97
C GLU A 103 27.08 -10.80 -16.32
N THR A 104 25.79 -10.45 -16.39
CA THR A 104 25.26 -9.16 -15.95
C THR A 104 24.43 -9.27 -14.67
N ILE A 105 24.29 -10.47 -14.10
CA ILE A 105 23.47 -10.75 -12.93
C ILE A 105 23.92 -9.97 -11.68
N GLN A 106 25.19 -9.59 -11.62
CA GLN A 106 25.77 -8.77 -10.55
C GLN A 106 25.17 -7.37 -10.46
N TYR A 107 24.55 -6.86 -11.53
CA TYR A 107 23.89 -5.55 -11.54
C TYR A 107 22.46 -5.57 -10.98
N LYS A 108 21.94 -6.77 -10.65
CA LYS A 108 20.61 -6.95 -10.05
C LYS A 108 20.51 -6.21 -8.73
N VAL A 109 19.56 -5.29 -8.62
CA VAL A 109 19.31 -4.54 -7.38
C VAL A 109 18.69 -5.46 -6.33
N ARG A 110 19.31 -5.49 -5.15
CA ARG A 110 18.68 -5.99 -3.92
C ARG A 110 18.01 -4.85 -3.18
N PHE A 111 16.78 -5.08 -2.75
CA PHE A 111 15.99 -4.12 -1.99
C PHE A 111 15.91 -4.53 -0.53
N SER A 112 16.05 -3.54 0.36
CA SER A 112 15.63 -3.60 1.75
C SER A 112 14.20 -3.06 1.85
N MET A 113 13.21 -3.96 1.76
CA MET A 113 11.78 -3.62 1.83
C MET A 113 11.34 -3.51 3.29
N SER A 114 11.06 -2.29 3.74
CA SER A 114 10.48 -2.03 5.06
C SER A 114 8.96 -2.09 4.99
N THR A 115 8.30 -2.74 5.94
CA THR A 115 6.84 -2.86 6.03
C THR A 115 6.31 -2.03 7.20
N TYR A 116 5.12 -1.45 7.06
CA TYR A 116 4.55 -0.51 8.03
C TYR A 116 3.10 -0.81 8.36
N VAL A 117 2.68 -0.49 9.59
CA VAL A 117 1.25 -0.44 9.96
C VAL A 117 0.74 0.99 9.89
N SER A 118 -0.41 1.19 9.25
CA SER A 118 -1.10 2.49 9.18
C SER A 118 -2.04 2.69 10.37
N SER A 119 -2.08 3.92 10.90
CA SER A 119 -3.06 4.34 11.92
C SER A 119 -4.45 4.66 11.35
N ALA A 120 -4.56 4.84 10.03
CA ALA A 120 -5.81 5.11 9.33
C ALA A 120 -6.46 3.81 8.82
N PRO A 121 -7.79 3.79 8.56
CA PRO A 121 -8.46 2.64 7.96
C PRO A 121 -7.71 2.17 6.71
N GLN A 122 -7.46 0.88 6.64
CA GLN A 122 -6.54 0.30 5.67
C GLN A 122 -7.07 0.50 4.25
N ASN A 123 -6.22 1.03 3.35
CA ASN A 123 -6.30 0.60 1.95
C ASN A 123 -6.03 -0.91 1.94
N ASN A 124 -6.57 -1.66 0.99
CA ASN A 124 -6.42 -3.12 0.88
C ASN A 124 -4.98 -3.60 0.55
N GLY A 125 -3.95 -2.80 0.86
CA GLY A 125 -2.54 -3.09 0.61
C GLY A 125 -1.66 -2.78 1.82
N GLN A 126 -0.55 -3.51 1.93
CA GLN A 126 0.46 -3.36 2.97
C GLN A 126 1.37 -2.17 2.65
N PRO A 127 1.43 -1.10 3.47
CA PRO A 127 2.37 -0.02 3.22
C PRO A 127 3.82 -0.48 3.34
N VAL A 128 4.65 -0.10 2.37
CA VAL A 128 6.08 -0.45 2.29
C VAL A 128 6.93 0.73 1.82
N CYS A 129 8.20 0.72 2.20
CA CYS A 129 9.26 1.51 1.55
C CYS A 129 10.26 0.54 0.89
N LEU A 130 10.73 0.89 -0.30
CA LEU A 130 11.71 0.11 -1.06
C LEU A 130 13.06 0.85 -1.07
N GLY A 131 13.99 0.44 -0.19
CA GLY A 131 15.36 0.96 -0.17
C GLY A 131 16.31 0.08 -0.98
N ILE A 132 17.31 0.65 -1.65
CA ILE A 132 18.39 -0.12 -2.27
C ILE A 132 19.33 -0.59 -1.15
N SER A 133 19.53 -1.91 -1.03
CA SER A 133 20.37 -2.51 0.01
C SER A 133 21.80 -1.95 -0.04
N ASN A 134 22.42 -1.82 1.14
CA ASN A 134 23.77 -1.24 1.32
C ASN A 134 23.89 0.22 0.81
N SER A 135 22.79 0.95 0.79
CA SER A 135 22.75 2.38 0.48
C SER A 135 21.69 3.09 1.33
N ASN A 136 21.63 4.41 1.19
CA ASN A 136 20.59 5.28 1.75
C ASN A 136 19.59 5.76 0.68
N LEU A 137 19.55 5.10 -0.49
CA LEU A 137 18.65 5.44 -1.58
C LEU A 137 17.34 4.67 -1.47
N TYR A 138 16.22 5.37 -1.64
CA TYR A 138 14.88 4.79 -1.61
C TYR A 138 14.10 5.17 -2.86
N ILE A 139 13.24 4.27 -3.32
CA ILE A 139 12.26 4.61 -4.35
C ILE A 139 11.29 5.63 -3.75
N ALA A 140 11.10 6.74 -4.46
CA ALA A 140 10.15 7.79 -4.11
C ALA A 140 9.24 8.11 -5.30
N CYS A 141 7.99 8.44 -5.00
CA CYS A 141 7.05 9.01 -5.94
C CYS A 141 6.86 10.49 -5.61
N THR A 142 7.22 11.38 -6.53
CA THR A 142 7.10 12.83 -6.35
C THR A 142 6.38 13.46 -7.53
N GLN A 143 5.94 14.70 -7.38
CA GLN A 143 5.32 15.47 -8.43
C GLN A 143 5.87 16.90 -8.33
N SER A 144 6.24 17.49 -9.45
CA SER A 144 6.69 18.89 -9.50
C SER A 144 5.74 19.71 -10.35
N GLY A 145 5.27 20.85 -9.83
CA GLY A 145 4.60 21.89 -10.63
C GLY A 145 3.39 21.44 -11.47
N GLY A 146 2.54 20.53 -10.95
CA GLY A 146 1.33 20.10 -11.65
C GLY A 146 1.54 19.08 -12.79
N SER A 147 2.76 18.56 -12.96
CA SER A 147 3.06 17.46 -13.88
C SER A 147 2.53 16.11 -13.38
N SER A 148 2.65 15.04 -14.16
CA SER A 148 2.37 13.68 -13.69
C SER A 148 3.37 13.26 -12.60
N PRO A 149 2.97 12.46 -11.59
CA PRO A 149 3.88 11.85 -10.64
C PRO A 149 5.00 11.06 -11.33
N VAL A 150 6.21 11.18 -10.80
CA VAL A 150 7.43 10.55 -11.32
C VAL A 150 8.08 9.65 -10.28
N LEU A 151 8.79 8.63 -10.75
CA LEU A 151 9.59 7.74 -9.92
C LEU A 151 11.05 8.22 -9.93
N LEU A 152 11.62 8.37 -8.73
CA LEU A 152 13.03 8.73 -8.54
C LEU A 152 13.67 7.95 -7.40
N LEU A 153 15.00 7.98 -7.33
CA LEU A 153 15.75 7.50 -6.18
C LEU A 153 16.09 8.69 -5.27
N LYS A 154 15.53 8.69 -4.06
CA LYS A 154 15.72 9.73 -3.05
C LYS A 154 16.73 9.26 -2.02
N GLU A 155 17.72 10.09 -1.75
CA GLU A 155 18.63 9.89 -0.62
C GLU A 155 17.93 10.25 0.69
N VAL A 156 18.06 9.38 1.70
CA VAL A 156 17.40 9.54 3.01
C VAL A 156 18.43 9.44 4.11
N SER A 157 18.57 10.50 4.91
CA SER A 157 19.48 10.57 6.05
C SER A 157 18.80 10.36 7.42
N GLY A 158 17.48 10.51 7.49
CA GLY A 158 16.70 10.43 8.73
C GLY A 158 16.10 9.05 9.01
N PRO A 159 15.62 8.83 10.26
CA PRO A 159 14.98 7.58 10.63
C PRO A 159 13.64 7.41 9.91
N LEU A 160 13.41 6.20 9.39
CA LEU A 160 12.14 5.80 8.77
C LEU A 160 11.31 4.88 9.69
N ASN A 161 11.50 4.95 11.01
CA ASN A 161 10.71 4.13 11.95
C ASN A 161 9.25 4.57 11.99
N THR A 162 9.01 5.87 11.82
CA THR A 162 7.67 6.46 11.80
C THR A 162 7.61 7.50 10.69
N ILE A 163 6.66 7.35 9.77
CA ILE A 163 6.41 8.30 8.68
C ILE A 163 5.00 8.85 8.86
N LYS A 164 4.84 10.17 8.79
CA LYS A 164 3.52 10.82 8.82
C LYS A 164 3.19 11.32 7.42
N ALA A 165 1.95 11.17 6.98
CA ALA A 165 1.52 11.76 5.71
C ALA A 165 1.70 13.30 5.77
N GLY A 166 2.25 13.90 4.71
CA GLY A 166 2.56 15.33 4.68
C GLY A 166 3.69 15.76 5.62
N ASP A 167 4.60 14.86 6.01
CA ASP A 167 5.75 15.25 6.83
C ASP A 167 6.65 16.27 6.11
N PRO A 168 7.29 17.20 6.85
CA PRO A 168 8.14 18.24 6.25
C PRO A 168 9.34 17.69 5.45
N ASN A 169 9.83 16.49 5.77
CA ASN A 169 10.94 15.86 5.06
C ASN A 169 10.47 15.16 3.76
N GLY A 170 9.15 15.10 3.55
CA GLY A 170 8.51 14.40 2.45
C GLY A 170 8.87 12.92 2.40
N TYR A 171 8.96 12.24 3.54
CA TYR A 171 9.15 10.79 3.63
C TYR A 171 7.88 10.01 3.26
N ASP A 172 6.71 10.65 3.33
CA ASP A 172 5.47 10.11 2.78
C ASP A 172 5.54 9.76 1.28
N SER A 173 6.44 10.39 0.51
CA SER A 173 6.73 10.06 -0.89
C SER A 173 7.40 8.69 -1.09
N LEU A 174 7.95 8.09 -0.04
CA LEU A 174 8.63 6.80 -0.07
C LEU A 174 7.67 5.61 0.08
N LEU A 175 6.43 5.89 0.47
CA LEU A 175 5.45 4.88 0.83
C LEU A 175 4.67 4.41 -0.40
N PHE A 176 4.59 3.08 -0.54
CA PHE A 176 3.76 2.41 -1.52
C PHE A 176 2.86 1.38 -0.83
N PHE A 177 1.60 1.27 -1.26
CA PHE A 177 0.77 0.13 -0.91
C PHE A 177 1.16 -1.06 -1.79
N LYS A 178 1.77 -2.06 -1.16
CA LYS A 178 2.03 -3.38 -1.77
C LYS A 178 0.78 -4.22 -1.63
N LYS A 179 0.17 -4.58 -2.76
CA LYS A 179 -0.98 -5.49 -2.80
C LYS A 179 -0.61 -6.76 -3.54
N GLU A 180 -0.85 -7.91 -2.89
CA GLU A 180 -0.73 -9.21 -3.52
C GLU A 180 -2.00 -9.50 -4.32
N THR A 181 -1.82 -10.01 -5.53
CA THR A 181 -2.88 -10.44 -6.44
C THR A 181 -2.83 -11.96 -6.58
N GLY A 182 -3.93 -12.59 -7.01
CA GLY A 182 -4.13 -14.05 -6.97
C GLY A 182 -3.11 -14.93 -7.72
N THR A 183 -2.10 -14.35 -8.37
CA THR A 183 -1.02 -15.04 -9.10
C THR A 183 0.36 -14.80 -8.47
N ALA A 184 0.45 -14.55 -7.16
CA ALA A 184 1.66 -14.17 -6.42
C ALA A 184 2.35 -12.87 -6.92
N TYR A 185 1.70 -12.14 -7.84
CA TYR A 185 2.16 -10.84 -8.28
C TYR A 185 1.79 -9.78 -7.26
N ASN A 186 2.68 -8.83 -7.11
CA ASN A 186 2.57 -7.68 -6.26
C ASN A 186 2.47 -6.44 -7.13
N THR A 187 1.56 -5.54 -6.77
CA THR A 187 1.50 -4.18 -7.32
C THR A 187 1.97 -3.21 -6.25
N PHE A 188 2.61 -2.11 -6.66
CA PHE A 188 3.06 -1.05 -5.77
C PHE A 188 2.40 0.26 -6.16
N GLU A 189 1.33 0.63 -5.45
CA GLU A 189 0.62 1.89 -5.64
C GLU A 189 1.21 2.98 -4.75
N SER A 190 1.40 4.19 -5.25
CA SER A 190 1.87 5.31 -4.43
C SER A 190 0.85 5.67 -3.34
N VAL A 191 1.30 5.76 -2.09
CA VAL A 191 0.45 6.25 -0.99
C VAL A 191 0.12 7.73 -1.19
N LYS A 192 1.10 8.52 -1.64
CA LYS A 192 0.96 9.97 -1.83
C LYS A 192 0.13 10.34 -3.04
N TYR A 193 0.17 9.51 -4.09
CA TYR A 193 -0.55 9.73 -5.34
C TYR A 193 -1.38 8.49 -5.70
N PRO A 194 -2.58 8.31 -5.10
CA PRO A 194 -3.44 7.17 -5.37
C PRO A 194 -3.74 6.98 -6.86
N GLY A 195 -3.85 5.74 -7.29
CA GLY A 195 -4.03 5.34 -8.69
C GLY A 195 -2.75 5.31 -9.52
N TRP A 196 -1.60 5.75 -8.99
CA TRP A 196 -0.31 5.69 -9.67
C TRP A 196 0.51 4.50 -9.19
N PHE A 197 0.95 3.66 -10.12
CA PHE A 197 1.67 2.42 -9.85
C PHE A 197 3.09 2.48 -10.39
N ILE A 198 4.01 1.78 -9.72
CA ILE A 198 5.33 1.48 -10.29
C ILE A 198 5.11 0.57 -11.51
N THR A 199 5.72 0.90 -12.64
CA THR A 199 5.56 0.15 -13.90
C THR A 199 6.85 0.03 -14.70
N THR A 200 6.96 -1.07 -15.45
CA THR A 200 8.05 -1.31 -16.43
C THR A 200 7.49 -1.39 -17.85
N ALA A 201 8.25 -0.88 -18.82
CA ALA A 201 7.93 -1.02 -20.23
C ALA A 201 8.08 -2.48 -20.69
N PHE A 202 7.57 -2.77 -21.90
CA PHE A 202 7.81 -4.06 -22.53
C PHE A 202 9.31 -4.26 -22.84
N ASP A 203 9.93 -3.27 -23.49
CA ASP A 203 11.34 -3.31 -23.89
C ASP A 203 12.31 -3.31 -22.70
N ASP A 204 13.46 -3.95 -22.90
CA ASP A 204 14.59 -3.93 -21.97
C ASP A 204 15.26 -2.55 -21.87
N TRP A 205 15.96 -2.33 -20.76
CA TRP A 205 16.74 -1.13 -20.46
C TRP A 205 15.95 0.19 -20.40
N LYS A 206 14.62 0.10 -20.40
CA LYS A 206 13.75 1.25 -20.18
C LYS A 206 13.66 1.61 -18.71
N ARG A 207 13.45 2.89 -18.44
CA ARG A 207 13.28 3.44 -17.10
C ARG A 207 12.04 2.85 -16.43
N VAL A 208 12.15 2.58 -15.13
CA VAL A 208 11.01 2.27 -14.26
C VAL A 208 10.28 3.57 -13.92
N GLU A 209 8.97 3.62 -14.15
CA GLU A 209 8.19 4.85 -14.12
C GLU A 209 6.85 4.67 -13.39
N MET A 210 6.21 5.79 -13.03
CA MET A 210 4.86 5.79 -12.48
C MET A 210 3.83 5.93 -13.59
N TYR A 211 2.81 5.07 -13.62
CA TYR A 211 1.67 5.19 -14.54
C TYR A 211 0.35 4.88 -13.83
N GLN A 212 -0.74 5.48 -14.33
CA GLN A 212 -2.09 5.06 -13.99
C GLN A 212 -2.48 3.82 -14.82
N VAL A 213 -3.38 3.01 -14.29
CA VAL A 213 -3.91 1.80 -14.96
C VAL A 213 -5.32 2.12 -15.51
N PRO A 214 -5.67 1.70 -16.74
CA PRO A 214 -4.93 0.81 -17.64
C PRO A 214 -3.76 1.50 -18.36
N THR A 215 -2.68 0.74 -18.58
CA THR A 215 -1.49 1.11 -19.35
C THR A 215 -1.00 -0.15 -20.10
N ASP A 216 -0.26 0.03 -21.18
CA ASP A 216 0.47 -1.01 -21.91
C ASP A 216 1.67 -1.57 -21.13
N ARG A 217 2.13 -0.83 -20.11
CA ARG A 217 3.19 -1.21 -19.18
C ARG A 217 2.71 -2.24 -18.16
N THR A 218 3.65 -2.97 -17.56
CA THR A 218 3.30 -3.91 -16.48
C THR A 218 3.49 -3.28 -15.11
N ALA A 219 2.50 -3.46 -14.23
CA ALA A 219 2.55 -3.11 -12.81
C ALA A 219 2.68 -4.35 -11.89
N ASN A 220 2.80 -5.54 -12.48
CA ASN A 220 2.86 -6.82 -11.78
C ASN A 220 4.30 -7.27 -11.58
N PHE A 221 4.65 -7.54 -10.31
CA PHE A 221 6.00 -7.93 -9.91
C PHE A 221 6.01 -9.16 -9.00
N THR A 222 7.01 -10.03 -9.14
CA THR A 222 7.34 -11.06 -8.15
C THR A 222 8.40 -10.55 -7.19
N LEU A 223 8.32 -10.99 -5.94
CA LEU A 223 9.34 -10.78 -4.92
C LEU A 223 10.14 -12.07 -4.74
N GLU A 224 11.40 -12.03 -5.14
CA GLU A 224 12.32 -13.17 -5.15
C GLU A 224 13.40 -12.99 -4.08
N ASP A 225 14.15 -14.07 -3.79
CA ASP A 225 15.27 -14.08 -2.83
C ASP A 225 14.95 -13.47 -1.45
N GLN A 226 13.72 -13.70 -0.95
CA GLN A 226 13.23 -13.05 0.27
C GLN A 226 13.95 -13.56 1.53
N GLN A 227 14.57 -12.65 2.29
CA GLN A 227 15.25 -12.95 3.55
C GLN A 227 14.87 -11.92 4.61
N VAL A 228 14.35 -12.36 5.75
CA VAL A 228 14.02 -11.45 6.85
C VAL A 228 15.33 -10.94 7.47
N ILE A 229 15.46 -9.62 7.62
CA ILE A 229 16.56 -9.04 8.37
C ILE A 229 16.15 -9.08 9.84
N LEU A 230 16.79 -9.97 10.61
CA LEU A 230 16.67 -9.97 12.06
C LEU A 230 17.54 -8.81 12.57
N SER A 231 16.89 -7.77 13.11
CA SER A 231 17.52 -6.64 13.80
C SER A 231 17.57 -6.90 15.30
#